data_AF-A0A438JTW8-F1
#
_entry.id   AF-A0A438JTW8-F1
#
_cell.length_a   1.000
_cell.length_b   1.000
_cell.length_c   1.000
_cell.angle_alpha   90.00
_cell.angle_beta   90.00
_cell.angle_gamma   90.00
#
_symmetry.space_group_name_H-M   'P 1'
#
loop_
_entity.id
_entity.type
_entity.pdbx_description
1 polymer ?
#
loop_
_entity_poly.entity_id
_entity_poly.type
_entity_poly.pdbx_seq_one_letter_code
_entity_poly.pdbx_strand_id
1 'polypeptide(L)'
;MQRSSSCLCSVQGLRLWILTIWTWILVAARKVESSDSSSSDSSDDSDLDEVIKKLKRLINSYMGSISLIMTRGLLNSTRMAKQLDVVFVASHGVLPYIHDTPAWWDRSILRSKNGEEVGIIGAGISGLLACKYTLSKGYTPVVFESRSIVEDFPSHSQVLDYLQSYAHHFGLLRHIKFNSKVLSIAYEGPPEEEMQAWELWGGAGDPFALKGSGILLDVPNIPEFPAGKGPEMFHGKVIHSMEYAAMDFARAAEFIKGKRTTVVGFQKHALDIAMECSTANDGALDCPGFPTMGVHLALLYLNRFSELLIHKPGEGFLLSLLATILSPVRWGFSKFVESYIKRKLSLEKFGMVPKHSFLNQISSCLISIVPEGFYDRVEKGSILLKKAPKFGFCKEGIVVDGESTPLETDLVILATGFKGDEKLKDIFVSPTFRDYIVGSPTASLPLYRECIHPRIPQLAVIGFSESVSNLYTSEMRCRWVAELLDGRFKLPSIKEMEKDAERWDKYMKQYSGEYYRRSCIGAVHVWYNDQLCKDMGWNPKRKKGFIPELFEPYGPMDYCPS
;
A
#
# COMPACT_ATOMS: atom_id res chain seq x y z
N MET A 1 -31.48 37.35 -38.34
CA MET A 1 -30.17 37.78 -38.85
C MET A 1 -29.13 36.79 -38.30
N GLN A 2 -28.21 36.16 -39.06
CA GLN A 2 -27.20 36.68 -40.02
C GLN A 2 -26.19 37.63 -39.35
N ARG A 3 -24.86 37.48 -39.52
CA ARG A 3 -24.07 36.35 -40.08
C ARG A 3 -22.57 36.50 -39.68
N SER A 4 -21.88 35.37 -39.44
CA SER A 4 -20.43 35.09 -39.68
C SER A 4 -19.36 36.21 -39.64
N SER A 5 -18.39 36.09 -38.72
CA SER A 5 -16.93 36.37 -38.85
C SER A 5 -16.23 36.15 -37.49
N SER A 6 -14.96 35.77 -37.34
CA SER A 6 -13.94 35.17 -38.23
C SER A 6 -12.77 34.63 -37.37
N CYS A 7 -11.99 33.66 -37.86
CA CYS A 7 -10.83 33.11 -37.13
C CYS A 7 -9.52 33.86 -37.46
N LEU A 8 -8.67 34.18 -36.47
CA LEU A 8 -7.19 34.37 -36.55
C LEU A 8 -6.58 34.81 -35.19
N CYS A 9 -5.24 34.82 -35.08
CA CYS A 9 -4.39 35.19 -33.91
C CYS A 9 -4.58 34.29 -32.66
N SER A 10 -3.66 33.40 -32.25
CA SER A 10 -2.24 33.12 -32.58
C SER A 10 -1.14 33.96 -31.85
N VAL A 11 -0.14 33.22 -31.33
CA VAL A 11 1.29 33.61 -31.17
C VAL A 11 1.61 34.93 -30.43
N GLN A 12 0.90 35.25 -29.34
CA GLN A 12 1.32 36.35 -28.43
C GLN A 12 1.91 35.88 -27.09
N GLY A 13 1.31 34.92 -26.38
CA GLY A 13 1.82 34.44 -25.09
C GLY A 13 3.26 33.88 -25.17
N LEU A 14 3.56 33.08 -26.20
CA LEU A 14 4.89 32.49 -26.40
C LEU A 14 5.95 33.54 -26.75
N ARG A 15 5.56 34.67 -27.38
CA ARG A 15 6.49 35.76 -27.73
C ARG A 15 6.99 36.49 -26.48
N LEU A 16 6.16 36.70 -25.45
CA LEU A 16 6.64 37.27 -24.20
C LEU A 16 7.68 36.36 -23.53
N TRP A 17 7.42 35.05 -23.44
CA TRP A 17 8.34 34.10 -22.79
C TRP A 17 9.71 34.02 -23.50
N ILE A 18 9.71 34.00 -24.83
CA ILE A 18 10.94 34.02 -25.64
C ILE A 18 11.66 35.37 -25.51
N LEU A 19 10.95 36.49 -25.41
CA LEU A 19 11.54 37.80 -25.13
C LEU A 19 12.15 37.89 -23.72
N THR A 20 11.57 37.25 -22.70
CA THR A 20 12.18 37.19 -21.36
C THR A 20 13.52 36.48 -21.41
N ILE A 21 13.60 35.34 -22.11
CA ILE A 21 14.84 34.57 -22.29
C ILE A 21 15.87 35.37 -23.10
N TRP A 22 15.46 35.98 -24.21
CA TRP A 22 16.36 36.86 -24.99
C TRP A 22 16.84 38.08 -24.21
N THR A 23 16.00 38.66 -23.34
CA THR A 23 16.41 39.77 -22.46
C THR A 23 17.42 39.29 -21.42
N TRP A 24 17.25 38.09 -20.84
CA TRP A 24 18.25 37.49 -19.95
C TRP A 24 19.58 37.19 -20.67
N ILE A 25 19.53 36.68 -21.90
CA ILE A 25 20.73 36.43 -22.73
C ILE A 25 21.44 37.75 -23.06
N LEU A 26 20.71 38.81 -23.42
CA LEU A 26 21.28 40.14 -23.69
C LEU A 26 21.81 40.82 -22.42
N VAL A 27 21.17 40.62 -21.26
CA VAL A 27 21.67 41.11 -19.96
C VAL A 27 22.91 40.34 -19.52
N ALA A 28 23.01 39.04 -19.79
CA ALA A 28 24.22 38.26 -19.58
C ALA A 28 25.36 38.74 -20.50
N ALA A 29 25.10 38.92 -21.79
CA ALA A 29 26.07 39.44 -22.75
C ALA A 29 26.59 40.84 -22.35
N ARG A 30 25.69 41.78 -22.02
CA ARG A 30 26.08 43.11 -21.51
C ARG A 30 26.86 43.09 -20.20
N LYS A 31 26.77 42.01 -19.44
CA LYS A 31 27.55 41.88 -18.19
C LYS A 31 28.98 41.40 -18.47
N VAL A 32 29.21 40.65 -19.55
CA VAL A 32 30.55 40.37 -20.10
C VAL A 32 31.16 41.64 -20.70
N GLU A 33 30.40 42.44 -21.44
CA GLU A 33 30.83 43.78 -21.92
C GLU A 33 31.16 44.78 -20.79
N SER A 34 30.89 44.44 -19.52
CA SER A 34 31.11 45.32 -18.36
C SER A 34 32.31 44.93 -17.48
N SER A 35 33.03 43.84 -17.80
CA SER A 35 34.20 43.38 -17.04
C SER A 35 35.56 43.79 -17.61
N ASP A 36 35.66 44.10 -18.92
CA ASP A 36 36.94 44.41 -19.56
C ASP A 36 37.19 45.92 -19.69
N SER A 37 37.80 46.50 -18.65
CA SER A 37 38.32 47.88 -18.70
C SER A 37 39.66 48.09 -17.99
N SER A 38 40.56 47.09 -18.04
CA SER A 38 41.98 47.28 -17.71
C SER A 38 42.90 46.26 -18.40
N SER A 39 43.93 46.78 -19.09
CA SER A 39 45.18 46.11 -19.51
C SER A 39 45.11 44.79 -20.30
N SER A 40 45.16 44.93 -21.63
CA SER A 40 46.14 44.27 -22.54
C SER A 40 46.74 42.90 -22.16
N ASP A 41 46.46 41.88 -22.97
CA ASP A 41 47.34 41.55 -24.11
C ASP A 41 46.61 40.68 -25.16
N SER A 42 47.26 40.35 -26.29
CA SER A 42 46.60 39.76 -27.46
C SER A 42 46.72 38.23 -27.58
N SER A 43 45.65 37.48 -27.29
CA SER A 43 45.57 36.02 -27.58
C SER A 43 44.18 35.44 -27.92
N ASP A 44 43.07 36.08 -27.55
CA ASP A 44 41.86 35.31 -27.20
C ASP A 44 40.84 35.04 -28.34
N ASP A 45 41.11 35.51 -29.56
CA ASP A 45 40.18 35.37 -30.71
C ASP A 45 40.07 33.91 -31.23
N SER A 46 40.91 32.98 -30.73
CA SER A 46 40.83 31.55 -31.06
C SER A 46 39.77 30.77 -30.28
N ASP A 47 39.46 31.17 -29.04
CA ASP A 47 38.63 30.36 -28.14
C ASP A 47 37.12 30.53 -28.40
N LEU A 48 36.69 31.70 -28.89
CA LEU A 48 35.28 31.94 -29.21
C LEU A 48 34.82 31.04 -30.38
N ASP A 49 35.66 30.87 -31.40
CA ASP A 49 35.34 30.03 -32.56
C ASP A 49 35.48 28.52 -32.26
N GLU A 50 36.37 28.15 -31.34
CA GLU A 50 36.46 26.80 -30.74
C GLU A 50 35.18 26.44 -29.94
N VAL A 51 34.64 27.38 -29.16
CA VAL A 51 33.34 27.23 -28.45
C VAL A 51 32.18 27.09 -29.44
N ILE A 52 32.13 27.92 -30.48
CA ILE A 52 31.09 27.84 -31.53
C ILE A 52 31.17 26.50 -32.30
N LYS A 53 32.38 25.99 -32.57
CA LYS A 53 32.58 24.64 -33.15
C LYS A 53 32.11 23.53 -32.22
N LYS A 54 32.39 23.62 -30.91
CA LYS A 54 31.92 22.64 -29.90
C LYS A 54 30.39 22.62 -29.81
N LEU A 55 29.72 23.78 -29.74
CA LEU A 55 28.26 23.87 -29.73
C LEU A 55 27.62 23.27 -30.99
N LYS A 56 28.15 23.56 -32.19
CA LYS A 56 27.65 22.99 -33.45
C LYS A 56 27.81 21.46 -33.51
N ARG A 57 28.91 20.90 -32.97
CA ARG A 57 29.07 19.44 -32.84
C ARG A 57 28.07 18.83 -31.85
N LEU A 58 27.82 19.49 -30.71
CA LEU A 58 26.90 19.00 -29.69
C LEU A 58 25.46 18.91 -30.21
N ILE A 59 25.00 19.94 -30.92
CA ILE A 59 23.67 20.01 -31.54
C ILE A 59 23.50 18.90 -32.58
N ASN A 60 24.49 18.70 -33.47
CA ASN A 60 24.42 17.64 -34.48
C ASN A 60 24.50 16.23 -33.87
N SER A 61 25.20 16.05 -32.75
CA SER A 61 25.23 14.77 -32.00
C SER A 61 23.87 14.42 -31.39
N TYR A 62 23.16 15.42 -30.84
CA TYR A 62 21.82 15.25 -30.28
C TYR A 62 20.77 14.95 -31.38
N MET A 63 20.82 15.65 -32.51
CA MET A 63 19.87 15.46 -33.61
C MET A 63 20.15 14.20 -34.45
N GLY A 64 21.35 13.60 -34.35
CA GLY A 64 21.75 12.42 -35.13
C GLY A 64 21.33 11.06 -34.54
N SER A 65 20.82 11.02 -33.30
CA SER A 65 20.62 9.77 -32.56
C SER A 65 19.18 9.25 -32.48
N ILE A 66 18.22 9.91 -33.14
CA ILE A 66 16.79 9.52 -33.15
C ILE A 66 16.36 9.08 -34.57
N SER A 67 17.04 8.08 -35.12
CA SER A 67 16.51 7.16 -36.15
C SER A 67 17.53 6.08 -36.52
N LEU A 68 17.41 4.86 -35.98
CA LEU A 68 17.57 3.61 -36.75
C LEU A 68 17.19 2.33 -35.96
N ILE A 69 16.22 1.59 -36.52
CA ILE A 69 16.13 0.11 -36.55
C ILE A 69 16.01 -0.67 -35.21
N MET A 70 14.81 -1.23 -35.00
CA MET A 70 14.64 -2.51 -34.28
C MET A 70 15.16 -3.68 -35.15
N THR A 71 15.58 -4.81 -34.54
CA THR A 71 14.97 -6.16 -34.73
C THR A 71 15.96 -7.34 -34.55
N ARG A 72 15.54 -8.32 -33.71
CA ARG A 72 15.98 -9.74 -33.59
C ARG A 72 17.43 -10.09 -33.17
N GLY A 73 17.49 -10.87 -32.10
CA GLY A 73 18.57 -11.81 -31.74
C GLY A 73 18.06 -12.71 -30.61
N LEU A 74 17.80 -13.99 -30.88
CA LEU A 74 17.18 -14.94 -29.92
C LEU A 74 18.23 -15.88 -29.31
N LEU A 75 17.89 -16.50 -28.18
CA LEU A 75 18.59 -17.61 -27.50
C LEU A 75 19.96 -17.28 -26.88
N ASN A 76 19.96 -17.07 -25.56
CA ASN A 76 20.48 -18.13 -24.68
C ASN A 76 19.84 -18.08 -23.29
N SER A 77 19.27 -19.21 -22.86
CA SER A 77 18.58 -19.34 -21.57
C SER A 77 19.51 -19.95 -20.51
N THR A 78 20.49 -19.18 -20.06
CA THR A 78 21.26 -19.53 -18.86
C THR A 78 20.47 -19.14 -17.61
N ARG A 79 19.89 -20.12 -16.91
CA ARG A 79 19.26 -19.93 -15.59
C ARG A 79 20.30 -19.42 -14.58
N MET A 80 20.35 -18.11 -14.34
CA MET A 80 20.94 -17.56 -13.12
C MET A 80 19.91 -17.62 -12.00
N ALA A 81 19.93 -18.70 -11.21
CA ALA A 81 19.38 -18.64 -9.86
C ALA A 81 20.20 -17.61 -9.07
N LYS A 82 19.54 -16.60 -8.49
CA LYS A 82 20.14 -15.71 -7.49
C LYS A 82 19.65 -16.13 -6.11
N GLN A 83 20.57 -16.14 -5.16
CA GLN A 83 20.49 -16.92 -3.94
C GLN A 83 20.56 -15.93 -2.75
N LEU A 84 19.43 -15.69 -2.08
CA LEU A 84 19.24 -14.55 -1.17
C LEU A 84 18.96 -15.05 0.26
N ASP A 85 19.70 -14.56 1.25
CA ASP A 85 19.77 -15.04 2.63
C ASP A 85 18.50 -14.77 3.48
N VAL A 86 17.55 -13.98 2.97
CA VAL A 86 16.27 -13.65 3.62
C VAL A 86 15.18 -13.45 2.58
N VAL A 87 13.92 -13.77 2.90
CA VAL A 87 12.77 -13.37 2.07
C VAL A 87 11.72 -12.58 2.88
N PHE A 88 11.53 -11.32 2.50
CA PHE A 88 10.41 -10.48 2.93
C PHE A 88 9.22 -10.65 1.98
N VAL A 89 8.12 -11.22 2.47
CA VAL A 89 6.84 -11.25 1.74
C VAL A 89 6.06 -9.98 2.06
N ALA A 90 6.17 -8.96 1.21
CA ALA A 90 5.36 -7.76 1.35
C ALA A 90 3.98 -7.92 0.67
N SER A 91 2.93 -7.47 1.37
CA SER A 91 1.61 -7.26 0.80
C SER A 91 1.29 -5.76 0.73
N HIS A 92 0.60 -5.36 -0.35
CA HIS A 92 0.16 -4.01 -0.73
C HIS A 92 1.20 -3.03 -1.34
N GLY A 93 0.90 -2.53 -2.56
CA GLY A 93 1.49 -1.35 -3.21
C GLY A 93 2.26 -1.62 -4.52
N VAL A 94 2.45 -0.57 -5.35
CA VAL A 94 3.08 -0.57 -6.69
C VAL A 94 3.86 0.75 -6.89
N LEU A 95 4.96 0.82 -7.68
CA LEU A 95 5.75 2.06 -7.87
C LEU A 95 6.45 2.29 -9.24
N PRO A 96 6.35 3.49 -9.88
CA PRO A 96 6.82 3.74 -11.25
C PRO A 96 8.25 4.27 -11.39
N TYR A 97 8.71 4.30 -12.65
CA TYR A 97 10.05 4.66 -13.11
C TYR A 97 9.98 5.85 -14.08
N ILE A 98 10.99 6.73 -14.09
CA ILE A 98 11.19 7.78 -15.12
C ILE A 98 12.66 7.73 -15.61
N HIS A 99 12.86 8.19 -16.84
CA HIS A 99 14.14 8.23 -17.55
C HIS A 99 15.22 9.15 -16.94
N ASP A 100 16.43 9.01 -17.48
CA ASP A 100 17.62 9.84 -17.32
C ASP A 100 18.30 9.87 -15.94
N THR A 101 19.36 9.08 -15.82
CA THR A 101 20.31 9.10 -14.69
C THR A 101 21.32 10.24 -14.85
N PRO A 102 21.41 11.22 -13.91
CA PRO A 102 22.47 12.22 -13.91
C PRO A 102 23.82 11.59 -13.60
N ALA A 103 24.82 11.83 -14.46
CA ALA A 103 26.14 11.20 -14.36
C ALA A 103 27.08 11.90 -13.35
N TRP A 104 26.67 12.02 -12.08
CA TRP A 104 27.51 12.60 -11.02
C TRP A 104 27.13 12.13 -9.58
N TRP A 105 27.74 11.06 -9.07
CA TRP A 105 28.22 11.01 -7.67
C TRP A 105 29.26 9.89 -7.41
N ASP A 106 29.82 9.92 -6.20
CA ASP A 106 30.96 9.15 -5.68
C ASP A 106 30.69 7.64 -5.46
N ARG A 107 31.76 6.85 -5.49
CA ARG A 107 31.81 5.38 -5.30
C ARG A 107 32.07 4.93 -3.85
N SER A 108 32.07 5.85 -2.87
CA SER A 108 32.57 5.58 -1.51
C SER A 108 31.57 4.94 -0.53
N ILE A 109 30.27 4.91 -0.85
CA ILE A 109 29.21 4.57 0.11
C ILE A 109 28.72 3.11 -0.05
N LEU A 110 28.62 2.40 1.08
CA LEU A 110 28.23 0.99 1.27
C LEU A 110 29.24 -0.06 0.73
N ARG A 111 30.27 -0.35 1.53
CA ARG A 111 30.75 -1.75 1.66
C ARG A 111 29.72 -2.52 2.50
N SER A 112 29.17 -3.61 1.99
CA SER A 112 28.29 -4.49 2.77
C SER A 112 29.03 -5.12 3.94
N LYS A 113 28.38 -5.32 5.09
CA LYS A 113 29.01 -5.93 6.29
C LYS A 113 29.55 -7.35 6.02
N ASN A 114 28.72 -8.21 5.42
CA ASN A 114 28.99 -9.65 5.27
C ASN A 114 28.89 -10.19 3.81
N GLY A 115 28.31 -9.44 2.87
CA GLY A 115 28.05 -9.91 1.50
C GLY A 115 26.71 -10.63 1.28
N GLU A 116 25.86 -10.69 2.31
CA GLU A 116 24.51 -11.30 2.27
C GLU A 116 23.54 -10.49 1.38
N GLU A 117 22.77 -11.18 0.52
CA GLU A 117 21.71 -10.59 -0.33
C GLU A 117 20.33 -10.80 0.33
N VAL A 118 19.46 -9.79 0.37
CA VAL A 118 18.14 -9.87 1.03
C VAL A 118 17.02 -9.75 0.00
N GLY A 119 16.20 -10.79 -0.17
CA GLY A 119 15.07 -10.80 -1.11
C GLY A 119 13.85 -10.07 -0.57
N ILE A 120 13.26 -9.17 -1.37
CA ILE A 120 12.04 -8.43 -1.01
C ILE A 120 11.01 -8.58 -2.14
N ILE A 121 9.83 -9.09 -1.78
CA ILE A 121 8.72 -9.38 -2.69
C ILE A 121 7.80 -8.17 -2.80
N GLY A 122 7.74 -7.57 -3.98
CA GLY A 122 6.89 -6.41 -4.28
C GLY A 122 7.57 -5.08 -3.92
N ALA A 123 7.36 -4.08 -4.76
CA ALA A 123 7.87 -2.71 -4.60
C ALA A 123 6.82 -1.76 -4.01
N GLY A 124 5.85 -2.27 -3.26
CA GLY A 124 4.86 -1.45 -2.56
C GLY A 124 5.42 -0.69 -1.36
N ILE A 125 4.51 -0.08 -0.57
CA ILE A 125 4.85 0.66 0.66
C ILE A 125 5.77 -0.19 1.57
N SER A 126 5.33 -1.40 1.88
CA SER A 126 6.07 -2.38 2.70
C SER A 126 7.41 -2.78 2.07
N GLY A 127 7.49 -2.81 0.72
CA GLY A 127 8.68 -3.17 -0.04
C GLY A 127 9.77 -2.10 -0.01
N LEU A 128 9.40 -0.82 -0.23
CA LEU A 128 10.32 0.31 -0.05
C LEU A 128 10.85 0.38 1.39
N LEU A 129 9.96 0.22 2.36
CA LEU A 129 10.31 0.30 3.77
C LEU A 129 11.28 -0.81 4.16
N ALA A 130 11.03 -2.05 3.74
CA ALA A 130 11.99 -3.14 3.87
C ALA A 130 13.34 -2.77 3.21
N CYS A 131 13.33 -2.31 1.95
CA CYS A 131 14.55 -1.96 1.22
C CYS A 131 15.38 -0.89 1.93
N LYS A 132 14.75 0.22 2.35
CA LYS A 132 15.37 1.31 3.13
C LYS A 132 16.02 0.80 4.40
N TYR A 133 15.29 0.00 5.19
CA TYR A 133 15.81 -0.44 6.48
C TYR A 133 16.88 -1.52 6.35
N THR A 134 16.77 -2.43 5.39
CA THR A 134 17.83 -3.37 5.00
C THR A 134 19.11 -2.65 4.57
N LEU A 135 19.02 -1.61 3.73
CA LEU A 135 20.17 -0.76 3.36
C LEU A 135 20.79 -0.06 4.57
N SER A 136 19.96 0.48 5.47
CA SER A 136 20.43 1.22 6.66
C SER A 136 21.27 0.37 7.63
N LYS A 137 21.15 -0.96 7.55
CA LYS A 137 21.92 -1.93 8.34
C LYS A 137 23.16 -2.50 7.61
N GLY A 138 23.35 -2.19 6.33
CA GLY A 138 24.52 -2.60 5.53
C GLY A 138 24.39 -3.95 4.82
N TYR A 139 23.16 -4.44 4.64
CA TYR A 139 22.82 -5.61 3.80
C TYR A 139 22.60 -5.20 2.33
N THR A 140 22.54 -6.18 1.42
CA THR A 140 22.32 -5.96 -0.02
C THR A 140 20.90 -6.35 -0.44
N PRO A 141 19.89 -5.46 -0.38
CA PRO A 141 18.55 -5.82 -0.81
C PRO A 141 18.45 -5.99 -2.31
N VAL A 142 17.63 -6.98 -2.68
CA VAL A 142 17.16 -7.30 -4.02
C VAL A 142 15.64 -7.32 -3.95
N VAL A 143 15.04 -6.16 -4.22
CA VAL A 143 13.59 -6.01 -4.38
C VAL A 143 13.22 -6.49 -5.79
N PHE A 144 12.05 -7.09 -5.93
CA PHE A 144 11.54 -7.51 -7.22
C PHE A 144 10.05 -7.16 -7.33
N GLU A 145 9.62 -6.70 -8.51
CA GLU A 145 8.24 -6.31 -8.79
C GLU A 145 7.69 -6.99 -10.05
N SER A 146 6.46 -7.48 -9.91
CA SER A 146 5.67 -8.20 -10.92
C SER A 146 5.09 -7.30 -12.01
N ARG A 147 4.75 -6.04 -11.70
CA ARG A 147 4.06 -5.12 -12.61
C ARG A 147 5.01 -4.09 -13.24
N SER A 148 4.84 -3.86 -14.54
CA SER A 148 5.11 -2.55 -15.15
C SER A 148 4.03 -1.56 -14.69
N ILE A 149 4.39 -0.31 -14.41
CA ILE A 149 3.55 0.54 -13.55
C ILE A 149 2.77 1.57 -14.33
N VAL A 150 1.47 1.65 -14.01
CA VAL A 150 0.48 2.58 -14.55
C VAL A 150 -0.49 2.95 -13.41
N GLU A 151 -0.46 4.22 -13.01
CA GLU A 151 -1.58 5.05 -12.50
C GLU A 151 -2.25 4.71 -11.14
N ASP A 152 -3.29 5.49 -10.79
CA ASP A 152 -3.68 5.83 -9.41
C ASP A 152 -5.01 5.14 -8.92
N PHE A 153 -6.09 5.72 -8.34
CA PHE A 153 -6.51 7.01 -7.71
C PHE A 153 -6.54 6.84 -6.15
N PRO A 154 -6.81 7.84 -5.26
CA PRO A 154 -7.46 9.15 -5.44
C PRO A 154 -6.46 10.31 -5.62
N SER A 155 -6.22 10.73 -6.86
CA SER A 155 -4.96 11.36 -7.31
C SER A 155 -3.76 10.79 -6.55
N HIS A 156 -3.67 9.45 -6.59
CA HIS A 156 -2.61 8.70 -5.92
C HIS A 156 -1.24 9.06 -6.49
N SER A 157 -1.14 9.82 -7.58
CA SER A 157 0.00 10.69 -7.92
C SER A 157 0.59 11.38 -6.69
N GLN A 158 -0.18 12.04 -5.82
CA GLN A 158 0.36 12.63 -4.59
C GLN A 158 0.99 11.62 -3.63
N VAL A 159 0.52 10.37 -3.64
CA VAL A 159 1.08 9.23 -2.89
C VAL A 159 2.23 8.57 -3.65
N LEU A 160 2.23 8.62 -4.98
CA LEU A 160 3.15 8.04 -5.94
C LEU A 160 4.39 8.92 -6.07
N ASP A 161 4.21 10.20 -6.36
CA ASP A 161 5.17 11.30 -6.23
C ASP A 161 5.84 11.24 -4.85
N TYR A 162 5.08 11.02 -3.77
CA TYR A 162 5.64 10.84 -2.43
C TYR A 162 6.52 9.58 -2.34
N LEU A 163 6.02 8.41 -2.74
CA LEU A 163 6.77 7.15 -2.67
C LEU A 163 7.92 7.06 -3.69
N GLN A 164 7.83 7.73 -4.83
CA GLN A 164 8.89 7.90 -5.82
C GLN A 164 9.94 8.86 -5.27
N SER A 165 9.53 10.02 -4.72
CA SER A 165 10.45 10.92 -4.02
C SER A 165 11.16 10.19 -2.88
N TYR A 166 10.46 9.33 -2.14
CA TYR A 166 11.02 8.45 -1.11
C TYR A 166 12.04 7.46 -1.71
N ALA A 167 11.68 6.79 -2.82
CA ALA A 167 12.55 5.82 -3.50
C ALA A 167 13.79 6.47 -4.14
N HIS A 168 13.68 7.69 -4.67
CA HIS A 168 14.80 8.48 -5.16
C HIS A 168 15.66 8.99 -4.00
N HIS A 169 15.07 9.59 -2.97
CA HIS A 169 15.76 10.17 -1.80
C HIS A 169 16.57 9.12 -1.03
N PHE A 170 16.03 7.92 -0.82
CA PHE A 170 16.76 6.82 -0.18
C PHE A 170 17.53 5.92 -1.17
N GLY A 171 17.57 6.26 -2.46
CA GLY A 171 18.34 5.52 -3.49
C GLY A 171 17.87 4.08 -3.75
N LEU A 172 16.59 3.79 -3.50
CA LEU A 172 16.00 2.45 -3.49
C LEU A 172 15.84 1.86 -4.89
N LEU A 173 15.56 2.67 -5.92
CA LEU A 173 15.21 2.19 -7.27
C LEU A 173 16.26 1.24 -7.89
N ARG A 174 17.55 1.47 -7.63
CA ARG A 174 18.65 0.61 -8.12
C ARG A 174 18.65 -0.82 -7.54
N HIS A 175 17.86 -1.05 -6.49
CA HIS A 175 17.66 -2.36 -5.85
C HIS A 175 16.40 -3.07 -6.34
N ILE A 176 15.58 -2.43 -7.20
CA ILE A 176 14.30 -2.97 -7.67
C ILE A 176 14.43 -3.58 -9.07
N LYS A 177 14.09 -4.85 -9.20
CA LYS A 177 13.92 -5.54 -10.48
C LYS A 177 12.46 -5.55 -10.89
N PHE A 178 12.08 -4.60 -11.73
CA PHE A 178 10.76 -4.57 -12.37
C PHE A 178 10.56 -5.72 -13.37
N ASN A 179 9.32 -5.95 -13.79
CA ASN A 179 8.92 -6.98 -14.77
C ASN A 179 9.41 -8.40 -14.42
N SER A 180 9.69 -8.65 -13.15
CA SER A 180 10.29 -9.88 -12.64
C SER A 180 9.27 -10.57 -11.76
N LYS A 181 8.64 -11.64 -12.25
CA LYS A 181 7.73 -12.47 -11.46
C LYS A 181 8.37 -13.83 -11.13
N VAL A 182 8.05 -14.34 -9.95
CA VAL A 182 8.41 -15.66 -9.44
C VAL A 182 7.13 -16.41 -9.12
N LEU A 183 7.28 -17.72 -9.02
CA LEU A 183 6.22 -18.71 -9.02
C LEU A 183 6.17 -19.48 -7.69
N SER A 184 7.27 -19.52 -6.93
CA SER A 184 7.35 -20.09 -5.59
C SER A 184 8.63 -19.71 -4.83
N ILE A 185 8.63 -19.85 -3.51
CA ILE A 185 9.77 -19.88 -2.59
C ILE A 185 10.04 -21.35 -2.22
N ALA A 186 11.28 -21.80 -2.39
CA ALA A 186 11.80 -23.01 -1.76
C ALA A 186 12.69 -22.63 -0.56
N TYR A 187 12.83 -23.56 0.39
CA TYR A 187 13.73 -23.44 1.54
C TYR A 187 14.99 -24.27 1.29
N GLU A 188 16.17 -23.64 1.28
CA GLU A 188 17.47 -24.31 1.21
C GLU A 188 18.06 -24.37 2.63
N GLY A 189 17.86 -25.48 3.34
CA GLY A 189 18.33 -25.66 4.72
C GLY A 189 18.22 -27.11 5.21
N PRO A 190 18.31 -27.37 6.53
CA PRO A 190 18.14 -28.71 7.10
C PRO A 190 16.76 -29.32 6.81
N PRO A 191 16.62 -30.66 6.87
CA PRO A 191 15.35 -31.34 6.62
C PRO A 191 14.22 -30.89 7.55
N GLU A 192 12.99 -30.89 7.05
CA GLU A 192 11.81 -30.42 7.80
C GLU A 192 11.54 -31.24 9.06
N GLU A 193 11.99 -32.50 9.09
CA GLU A 193 11.98 -33.39 10.24
C GLU A 193 12.93 -32.94 11.35
N GLU A 194 14.13 -32.45 10.99
CA GLU A 194 15.10 -31.89 11.94
C GLU A 194 14.57 -30.58 12.53
N MET A 195 13.91 -29.76 11.71
CA MET A 195 13.28 -28.50 12.11
C MET A 195 12.13 -28.69 13.12
N GLN A 196 11.50 -29.86 13.19
CA GLN A 196 10.48 -30.12 14.23
C GLN A 196 11.06 -30.08 15.65
N ALA A 197 12.32 -30.50 15.79
CA ALA A 197 13.02 -30.59 17.08
C ALA A 197 13.60 -29.25 17.56
N TRP A 198 13.51 -28.18 16.75
CA TRP A 198 14.04 -26.87 17.12
C TRP A 198 13.19 -26.21 18.22
N GLU A 199 13.87 -25.77 19.30
CA GLU A 199 13.26 -24.92 20.33
C GLU A 199 13.36 -23.41 20.00
N LEU A 200 14.38 -23.04 19.21
CA LEU A 200 14.69 -21.67 18.79
C LEU A 200 14.47 -21.50 17.28
N TRP A 201 14.03 -20.31 16.87
CA TRP A 201 13.88 -19.97 15.46
C TRP A 201 15.22 -20.04 14.73
N GLY A 202 15.27 -20.66 13.55
CA GLY A 202 16.53 -20.91 12.83
C GLY A 202 17.48 -21.90 13.55
N GLY A 203 16.99 -22.69 14.51
CA GLY A 203 17.77 -23.68 15.27
C GLY A 203 18.65 -23.07 16.37
N ALA A 204 19.38 -22.00 16.07
CA ALA A 204 20.27 -21.29 17.01
C ALA A 204 19.64 -20.05 17.69
N GLY A 205 18.48 -19.58 17.21
CA GLY A 205 17.94 -18.27 17.60
C GLY A 205 18.70 -17.09 17.00
N ASP A 206 19.62 -17.35 16.08
CA ASP A 206 20.28 -16.36 15.23
C ASP A 206 19.53 -16.23 13.89
N PRO A 207 19.50 -15.04 13.28
CA PRO A 207 18.57 -14.77 12.18
C PRO A 207 18.93 -15.43 10.84
N PHE A 208 20.17 -15.89 10.61
CA PHE A 208 20.64 -16.35 9.28
C PHE A 208 21.47 -17.64 9.26
N ALA A 209 21.07 -18.55 8.37
CA ALA A 209 21.90 -19.50 7.65
C ALA A 209 21.13 -20.00 6.40
N LEU A 210 21.61 -19.65 5.19
CA LEU A 210 21.12 -20.11 3.87
C LEU A 210 19.84 -19.43 3.32
N LYS A 211 19.41 -19.79 2.10
CA LYS A 211 18.96 -18.84 1.08
C LYS A 211 17.69 -19.26 0.29
N GLY A 212 17.03 -18.29 -0.35
CA GLY A 212 15.88 -18.47 -1.25
C GLY A 212 15.65 -17.28 -2.20
N SER A 213 14.50 -17.21 -2.89
CA SER A 213 14.07 -16.05 -3.71
C SER A 213 12.55 -16.02 -3.95
N GLY A 214 11.96 -14.86 -4.31
CA GLY A 214 10.50 -14.66 -4.32
C GLY A 214 10.00 -13.40 -5.07
N ILE A 215 8.78 -13.47 -5.64
CA ILE A 215 7.83 -12.42 -6.14
C ILE A 215 6.41 -13.05 -6.13
N LEU A 216 5.35 -12.26 -6.29
CA LEU A 216 3.95 -12.61 -6.06
C LEU A 216 2.97 -11.94 -7.07
N LEU A 217 1.70 -12.34 -7.04
CA LEU A 217 0.54 -11.61 -7.58
C LEU A 217 -0.62 -11.75 -6.56
N ASP A 218 -1.65 -10.90 -6.67
CA ASP A 218 -2.83 -10.96 -5.81
C ASP A 218 -3.85 -12.02 -6.27
N VAL A 219 -4.54 -12.65 -5.31
CA VAL A 219 -5.64 -13.59 -5.57
C VAL A 219 -6.97 -12.87 -5.30
N PRO A 220 -7.79 -12.59 -6.34
CA PRO A 220 -9.07 -11.90 -6.17
C PRO A 220 -10.11 -12.82 -5.50
N ASN A 221 -10.94 -12.25 -4.61
CA ASN A 221 -11.99 -13.01 -3.94
C ASN A 221 -13.27 -13.04 -4.80
N ILE A 222 -13.31 -13.93 -5.79
CA ILE A 222 -14.48 -14.13 -6.67
C ILE A 222 -15.53 -14.98 -5.92
N PRO A 223 -16.79 -14.53 -5.78
CA PRO A 223 -17.84 -15.33 -5.16
C PRO A 223 -18.22 -16.57 -5.98
N GLU A 224 -18.59 -17.65 -5.29
CA GLU A 224 -19.13 -18.86 -5.92
C GLU A 224 -20.66 -18.76 -6.08
N PHE A 225 -21.17 -19.33 -7.18
CA PHE A 225 -22.59 -19.30 -7.52
C PHE A 225 -23.11 -20.71 -7.83
N PRO A 226 -24.39 -21.02 -7.51
CA PRO A 226 -25.05 -22.23 -8.02
C PRO A 226 -25.09 -22.23 -9.55
N ALA A 227 -25.03 -23.41 -10.16
CA ALA A 227 -25.08 -23.56 -11.62
C ALA A 227 -26.34 -22.89 -12.21
N GLY A 228 -26.15 -22.07 -13.26
CA GLY A 228 -27.24 -21.31 -13.87
C GLY A 228 -27.66 -20.08 -13.07
N LYS A 229 -26.78 -19.58 -12.18
CA LYS A 229 -26.93 -18.33 -11.43
C LYS A 229 -25.64 -17.52 -11.33
N GLY A 230 -24.54 -17.96 -11.95
CA GLY A 230 -23.27 -17.24 -11.95
C GLY A 230 -23.08 -16.36 -13.19
N PRO A 231 -21.90 -15.71 -13.33
CA PRO A 231 -21.56 -14.86 -14.46
C PRO A 231 -21.79 -15.46 -15.85
N GLU A 232 -21.81 -16.80 -15.97
CA GLU A 232 -22.10 -17.52 -17.22
C GLU A 232 -23.49 -17.23 -17.80
N MET A 233 -24.43 -16.74 -16.98
CA MET A 233 -25.79 -16.41 -17.38
C MET A 233 -25.97 -14.97 -17.88
N PHE A 234 -24.97 -14.10 -17.71
CA PHE A 234 -25.09 -12.66 -17.94
C PHE A 234 -24.59 -12.26 -19.33
N HIS A 235 -25.36 -11.41 -20.03
CA HIS A 235 -24.95 -10.90 -21.36
C HIS A 235 -24.02 -9.68 -21.29
N GLY A 236 -23.98 -8.97 -20.16
CA GLY A 236 -23.03 -7.88 -19.93
C GLY A 236 -21.65 -8.37 -19.50
N LYS A 237 -20.77 -7.46 -19.09
CA LYS A 237 -19.41 -7.82 -18.65
C LYS A 237 -19.30 -7.89 -17.13
N VAL A 238 -18.60 -8.92 -16.62
CA VAL A 238 -18.16 -9.00 -15.21
C VAL A 238 -16.64 -8.86 -15.17
N ILE A 239 -16.11 -8.12 -14.19
CA ILE A 239 -14.68 -8.08 -13.82
C ILE A 239 -14.51 -7.98 -12.30
N HIS A 240 -13.33 -8.31 -11.78
CA HIS A 240 -12.94 -7.94 -10.42
C HIS A 240 -12.39 -6.50 -10.36
N SER A 241 -12.47 -5.85 -9.19
CA SER A 241 -11.88 -4.53 -8.94
C SER A 241 -10.37 -4.49 -9.20
N MET A 242 -9.70 -5.64 -9.11
CA MET A 242 -8.28 -5.83 -9.46
C MET A 242 -8.00 -5.64 -10.96
N GLU A 243 -8.94 -6.02 -11.84
CA GLU A 243 -8.81 -5.81 -13.28
C GLU A 243 -9.16 -4.37 -13.66
N TYR A 244 -10.12 -3.77 -12.94
CA TYR A 244 -10.48 -2.36 -13.08
C TYR A 244 -9.29 -1.47 -12.70
N ALA A 245 -8.69 -1.69 -11.52
CA ALA A 245 -7.47 -1.03 -11.05
C ALA A 245 -6.18 -1.52 -11.73
N ALA A 246 -6.30 -2.12 -12.93
CA ALA A 246 -5.20 -2.41 -13.85
C ALA A 246 -5.42 -1.76 -15.22
N MET A 247 -6.41 -0.85 -15.34
CA MET A 247 -6.62 0.02 -16.48
C MET A 247 -6.06 1.42 -16.18
N ASP A 248 -5.57 2.10 -17.21
CA ASP A 248 -5.28 3.53 -17.22
C ASP A 248 -6.57 4.37 -17.09
N PHE A 249 -6.46 5.65 -16.71
CA PHE A 249 -7.61 6.54 -16.47
C PHE A 249 -8.50 6.76 -17.67
N ALA A 250 -7.91 6.95 -18.86
CA ALA A 250 -8.68 7.17 -20.07
C ALA A 250 -9.55 5.95 -20.36
N ARG A 251 -8.94 4.76 -20.32
CA ARG A 251 -9.61 3.49 -20.50
C ARG A 251 -10.60 3.16 -19.39
N ALA A 252 -10.29 3.43 -18.12
CA ALA A 252 -11.18 3.18 -16.99
C ALA A 252 -12.45 4.05 -17.08
N ALA A 253 -12.27 5.35 -17.38
CA ALA A 253 -13.36 6.28 -17.61
C ALA A 253 -14.21 5.87 -18.83
N GLU A 254 -13.61 5.56 -19.98
CA GLU A 254 -14.33 5.02 -21.14
C GLU A 254 -15.01 3.67 -20.85
N PHE A 255 -14.45 2.86 -19.96
CA PHE A 255 -14.97 1.55 -19.62
C PHE A 255 -16.23 1.61 -18.74
N ILE A 256 -16.43 2.66 -17.95
CA ILE A 256 -17.63 2.84 -17.10
C ILE A 256 -18.65 3.84 -17.69
N LYS A 257 -18.21 4.78 -18.53
CA LYS A 257 -19.03 5.88 -19.05
C LYS A 257 -20.21 5.39 -19.89
N GLY A 258 -21.40 5.91 -19.58
CA GLY A 258 -22.67 5.59 -20.23
C GLY A 258 -23.26 4.23 -19.84
N LYS A 259 -22.70 3.52 -18.85
CA LYS A 259 -23.13 2.16 -18.47
C LYS A 259 -23.78 2.13 -17.10
N ARG A 260 -24.85 1.33 -16.97
CA ARG A 260 -25.42 0.91 -15.70
C ARG A 260 -24.47 -0.07 -15.06
N THR A 261 -23.74 0.39 -14.04
CA THR A 261 -22.64 -0.36 -13.43
C THR A 261 -23.02 -0.77 -12.00
N THR A 262 -23.12 -2.08 -11.74
CA THR A 262 -23.35 -2.61 -10.39
C THR A 262 -22.01 -2.98 -9.76
N VAL A 263 -21.66 -2.30 -8.67
CA VAL A 263 -20.45 -2.58 -7.88
C VAL A 263 -20.80 -3.48 -6.70
N VAL A 264 -20.26 -4.69 -6.68
CA VAL A 264 -20.55 -5.68 -5.62
C VAL A 264 -19.54 -5.53 -4.49
N GLY A 265 -19.92 -4.83 -3.44
CA GLY A 265 -19.13 -4.66 -2.21
C GLY A 265 -19.58 -3.44 -1.40
N PHE A 266 -19.06 -3.29 -0.18
CA PHE A 266 -19.30 -2.08 0.63
C PHE A 266 -18.09 -1.75 1.55
N GLN A 267 -16.89 -1.86 0.99
CA GLN A 267 -15.63 -1.37 1.56
C GLN A 267 -15.03 -0.29 0.65
N LYS A 268 -13.95 0.37 1.07
CA LYS A 268 -13.30 1.50 0.37
C LYS A 268 -13.31 1.40 -1.16
N HIS A 269 -12.76 0.33 -1.75
CA HIS A 269 -12.75 0.14 -3.22
C HIS A 269 -14.15 0.15 -3.87
N ALA A 270 -15.16 -0.45 -3.22
CA ALA A 270 -16.52 -0.45 -3.76
C ALA A 270 -17.15 0.95 -3.74
N LEU A 271 -16.87 1.72 -2.67
CA LEU A 271 -17.34 3.10 -2.50
C LEU A 271 -16.66 4.04 -3.50
N ASP A 272 -15.35 3.86 -3.73
CA ASP A 272 -14.57 4.62 -4.70
C ASP A 272 -15.06 4.37 -6.13
N ILE A 273 -15.12 3.11 -6.55
CA ILE A 273 -15.53 2.72 -7.91
C ILE A 273 -16.99 3.15 -8.19
N ALA A 274 -17.89 3.07 -7.21
CA ALA A 274 -19.25 3.59 -7.35
C ALA A 274 -19.29 5.13 -7.51
N MET A 275 -18.40 5.85 -6.81
CA MET A 275 -18.28 7.30 -6.96
C MET A 275 -17.66 7.70 -8.31
N GLU A 276 -16.68 6.94 -8.82
CA GLU A 276 -16.12 7.10 -10.16
C GLU A 276 -17.17 6.85 -11.25
N CYS A 277 -17.94 5.76 -11.14
CA CYS A 277 -19.03 5.45 -12.07
C CYS A 277 -20.09 6.56 -12.09
N SER A 278 -20.49 7.07 -10.93
CA SER A 278 -21.41 8.20 -10.85
C SER A 278 -20.81 9.48 -11.45
N THR A 279 -19.52 9.74 -11.22
CA THR A 279 -18.83 10.95 -11.73
C THR A 279 -18.64 10.91 -13.26
N ALA A 280 -18.38 9.75 -13.83
CA ALA A 280 -18.24 9.56 -15.28
C ALA A 280 -19.56 9.68 -16.05
N ASN A 281 -20.69 9.41 -15.38
CA ASN A 281 -22.04 9.47 -15.97
C ASN A 281 -22.74 10.82 -15.73
N ASP A 282 -22.66 11.34 -14.50
CA ASP A 282 -23.42 12.51 -14.03
C ASP A 282 -22.55 13.77 -13.82
N GLY A 283 -21.34 13.80 -14.39
CA GLY A 283 -20.35 14.86 -14.20
C GLY A 283 -19.76 14.92 -12.78
N ALA A 284 -18.91 15.91 -12.49
CA ALA A 284 -18.45 16.17 -11.11
C ALA A 284 -19.57 16.76 -10.23
N LEU A 285 -19.40 16.72 -8.91
CA LEU A 285 -20.32 17.38 -7.97
C LEU A 285 -19.57 18.51 -7.28
N ASP A 286 -20.10 19.73 -7.34
CA ASP A 286 -19.60 20.88 -6.58
C ASP A 286 -19.94 20.73 -5.10
N CYS A 287 -19.20 19.85 -4.40
CA CYS A 287 -19.24 19.75 -2.95
C CYS A 287 -18.54 20.97 -2.33
N PRO A 288 -19.23 21.83 -1.55
CA PRO A 288 -18.54 22.74 -0.65
C PRO A 288 -17.79 21.89 0.40
N GLY A 289 -16.46 22.01 0.41
CA GLY A 289 -15.57 21.05 1.05
C GLY A 289 -15.89 20.70 2.50
N PHE A 290 -15.71 19.42 2.82
CA PHE A 290 -16.03 18.72 4.07
C PHE A 290 -15.94 19.61 5.32
N PRO A 291 -17.06 19.98 5.97
CA PRO A 291 -17.00 20.65 7.26
C PRO A 291 -16.38 19.70 8.28
N THR A 292 -15.19 20.07 8.77
CA THR A 292 -14.34 19.33 9.73
C THR A 292 -14.98 19.17 11.12
N MET A 293 -16.20 19.68 11.32
CA MET A 293 -17.04 19.47 12.49
C MET A 293 -17.55 18.03 12.57
N GLY A 294 -16.70 17.14 13.05
CA GLY A 294 -17.07 15.79 13.41
C GLY A 294 -16.08 15.12 14.35
N VAL A 295 -16.63 14.42 15.34
CA VAL A 295 -15.94 13.64 16.38
C VAL A 295 -14.60 13.11 15.88
N HIS A 296 -13.49 13.64 16.40
CA HIS A 296 -12.16 13.09 16.13
C HIS A 296 -12.11 11.67 16.71
N LEU A 297 -12.35 10.66 15.86
CA LEU A 297 -12.27 9.25 16.24
C LEU A 297 -10.89 8.91 16.84
N ALA A 298 -9.87 9.65 16.41
CA ALA A 298 -8.53 9.65 16.98
C ALA A 298 -8.49 9.89 18.51
N LEU A 299 -9.33 10.81 19.05
CA LEU A 299 -9.41 11.08 20.49
C LEU A 299 -10.21 10.02 21.27
N LEU A 300 -11.00 9.19 20.58
CA LEU A 300 -11.81 8.12 21.20
C LEU A 300 -11.22 6.73 21.04
N TYR A 301 -10.31 6.52 20.08
CA TYR A 301 -9.80 5.20 19.69
C TYR A 301 -8.30 5.14 19.30
N LEU A 302 -7.60 6.27 19.15
CA LEU A 302 -6.17 6.29 18.77
C LEU A 302 -5.22 6.73 19.90
N ASN A 303 -5.63 6.60 21.17
CA ASN A 303 -4.83 6.96 22.33
C ASN A 303 -4.79 5.83 23.38
N ARG A 304 -3.81 5.88 24.30
CA ARG A 304 -3.63 4.84 25.32
C ARG A 304 -4.85 4.67 26.22
N PHE A 305 -5.57 5.74 26.54
CA PHE A 305 -6.78 5.66 27.36
C PHE A 305 -7.85 4.79 26.70
N SER A 306 -8.11 5.00 25.40
CA SER A 306 -9.06 4.18 24.65
C SER A 306 -8.66 2.70 24.62
N GLU A 307 -7.35 2.42 24.56
CA GLU A 307 -6.85 1.06 24.65
C GLU A 307 -7.00 0.47 26.06
N LEU A 308 -6.93 1.22 27.16
CA LEU A 308 -7.21 0.69 28.51
C LEU A 308 -8.62 0.11 28.66
N LEU A 309 -9.54 0.46 27.75
CA LEU A 309 -10.89 -0.11 27.66
C LEU A 309 -10.91 -1.47 26.94
N ILE A 310 -9.80 -1.93 26.37
CA ILE A 310 -9.66 -3.09 25.47
C ILE A 310 -8.72 -4.13 26.09
N HIS A 311 -9.20 -5.36 26.26
CA HIS A 311 -8.40 -6.51 26.68
C HIS A 311 -7.32 -6.81 25.63
N LYS A 312 -6.10 -7.11 26.07
CA LYS A 312 -4.93 -7.26 25.19
C LYS A 312 -4.40 -8.70 25.17
N PRO A 313 -3.80 -9.14 24.05
CA PRO A 313 -3.11 -10.43 23.98
C PRO A 313 -2.12 -10.61 25.15
N GLY A 314 -2.38 -11.59 26.02
CA GLY A 314 -1.49 -11.96 27.12
C GLY A 314 -1.37 -10.95 28.27
N GLU A 315 -2.34 -10.06 28.47
CA GLU A 315 -2.29 -9.08 29.56
C GLU A 315 -2.38 -9.69 30.98
N GLY A 316 -1.85 -8.97 31.96
CA GLY A 316 -1.95 -9.35 33.37
C GLY A 316 -3.33 -9.04 33.97
N PHE A 317 -3.68 -9.77 35.04
CA PHE A 317 -4.98 -9.70 35.74
C PHE A 317 -5.50 -8.28 36.00
N LEU A 318 -4.63 -7.35 36.45
CA LEU A 318 -5.02 -5.97 36.75
C LEU A 318 -5.49 -5.18 35.51
N LEU A 319 -4.92 -5.44 34.33
CA LEU A 319 -5.33 -4.81 33.08
C LEU A 319 -6.65 -5.41 32.56
N SER A 320 -6.80 -6.73 32.64
CA SER A 320 -8.06 -7.40 32.28
C SER A 320 -9.22 -6.98 33.19
N LEU A 321 -8.97 -6.86 34.50
CA LEU A 321 -9.94 -6.33 35.46
C LEU A 321 -10.32 -4.88 35.14
N LEU A 322 -9.34 -4.03 34.78
CA LEU A 322 -9.59 -2.65 34.37
C LEU A 322 -10.40 -2.56 33.06
N ALA A 323 -10.04 -3.33 32.03
CA ALA A 323 -10.76 -3.39 30.75
C ALA A 323 -12.17 -3.99 30.89
N THR A 324 -12.39 -4.84 31.90
CA THR A 324 -13.72 -5.34 32.30
C THR A 324 -14.53 -4.23 32.99
N ILE A 325 -13.99 -3.57 34.02
CA ILE A 325 -14.66 -2.48 34.75
C ILE A 325 -14.99 -1.30 33.84
N LEU A 326 -14.10 -0.95 32.91
CA LEU A 326 -14.29 0.14 31.95
C LEU A 326 -15.08 -0.27 30.68
N SER A 327 -15.56 -1.51 30.59
CA SER A 327 -16.36 -1.98 29.45
C SER A 327 -17.66 -1.18 29.20
N PRO A 328 -18.36 -0.58 30.19
CA PRO A 328 -19.47 0.34 29.93
C PRO A 328 -19.03 1.63 29.23
N VAL A 329 -17.82 2.13 29.52
CA VAL A 329 -17.25 3.32 28.84
C VAL A 329 -16.94 2.99 27.38
N ARG A 330 -16.33 1.82 27.12
CA ARG A 330 -16.12 1.29 25.75
C ARG A 330 -17.43 1.19 24.96
N TRP A 331 -18.47 0.65 25.59
CA TRP A 331 -19.80 0.54 24.99
C TRP A 331 -20.40 1.92 24.71
N GLY A 332 -20.28 2.86 25.65
CA GLY A 332 -20.70 4.25 25.49
C GLY A 332 -20.01 4.95 24.31
N PHE A 333 -18.69 4.80 24.16
CA PHE A 333 -17.94 5.32 23.00
C PHE A 333 -18.45 4.71 21.69
N SER A 334 -18.67 3.39 21.64
CA SER A 334 -19.23 2.71 20.47
C SER A 334 -20.62 3.26 20.11
N LYS A 335 -21.53 3.38 21.09
CA LYS A 335 -22.88 3.89 20.85
C LYS A 335 -22.94 5.38 20.51
N PHE A 336 -22.04 6.19 21.06
CA PHE A 336 -21.89 7.59 20.67
C PHE A 336 -21.46 7.72 19.21
N VAL A 337 -20.45 6.97 18.77
CA VAL A 337 -19.97 7.00 17.38
C VAL A 337 -21.00 6.38 16.42
N GLU A 338 -21.62 5.25 16.77
CA GLU A 338 -22.72 4.65 15.99
C GLU A 338 -23.84 5.66 15.77
N SER A 339 -24.30 6.34 16.84
CA SER A 339 -25.35 7.37 16.75
C SER A 339 -24.92 8.58 15.91
N TYR A 340 -23.68 9.07 16.09
CA TYR A 340 -23.15 10.19 15.32
C TYR A 340 -23.07 9.87 13.81
N ILE A 341 -22.50 8.72 13.43
CA ILE A 341 -22.37 8.30 12.03
C ILE A 341 -23.75 8.02 11.42
N LYS A 342 -24.62 7.28 12.13
CA LYS A 342 -26.00 6.97 11.73
C LYS A 342 -26.78 8.24 11.39
N ARG A 343 -26.64 9.30 12.20
CA ARG A 343 -27.26 10.61 11.97
C ARG A 343 -26.57 11.40 10.86
N LYS A 344 -25.23 11.49 10.83
CA LYS A 344 -24.49 12.31 9.84
C LYS A 344 -24.71 11.81 8.41
N LEU A 345 -24.75 10.50 8.20
CA LEU A 345 -24.88 9.86 6.90
C LEU A 345 -26.32 9.37 6.62
N SER A 346 -27.29 9.75 7.47
CA SER A 346 -28.70 9.36 7.37
C SER A 346 -28.92 7.86 7.10
N LEU A 347 -28.15 6.98 7.77
CA LEU A 347 -28.06 5.55 7.40
C LEU A 347 -29.40 4.79 7.48
N GLU A 348 -30.39 5.28 8.25
CA GLU A 348 -31.74 4.73 8.26
C GLU A 348 -32.53 5.05 6.98
N LYS A 349 -32.40 6.28 6.43
CA LYS A 349 -33.09 6.70 5.19
C LYS A 349 -32.72 5.79 4.03
N PHE A 350 -31.46 5.38 3.96
CA PHE A 350 -30.93 4.50 2.91
C PHE A 350 -30.99 3.01 3.29
N GLY A 351 -31.53 2.66 4.46
CA GLY A 351 -31.56 1.29 4.97
C GLY A 351 -30.18 0.70 5.32
N MET A 352 -29.10 1.48 5.29
CA MET A 352 -27.70 1.04 5.38
C MET A 352 -27.11 0.95 6.81
N VAL A 353 -27.94 1.02 7.85
CA VAL A 353 -27.49 0.77 9.24
C VAL A 353 -26.81 -0.61 9.35
N PRO A 354 -25.57 -0.71 9.86
CA PRO A 354 -24.88 -1.98 10.08
C PRO A 354 -25.52 -2.83 11.18
N LYS A 355 -25.30 -4.15 11.15
CA LYS A 355 -25.75 -5.08 12.22
C LYS A 355 -24.76 -5.20 13.39
N HIS A 356 -23.47 -5.06 13.10
CA HIS A 356 -22.39 -5.07 14.09
C HIS A 356 -22.20 -3.69 14.76
N SER A 357 -21.49 -3.66 15.89
CA SER A 357 -21.13 -2.41 16.59
C SER A 357 -19.95 -1.69 15.94
N PHE A 358 -19.79 -0.39 16.22
CA PHE A 358 -18.61 0.37 15.77
C PHE A 358 -17.31 -0.18 16.39
N LEU A 359 -17.36 -0.65 17.64
CA LEU A 359 -16.25 -1.38 18.26
C LEU A 359 -15.81 -2.59 17.41
N ASN A 360 -16.75 -3.38 16.89
CA ASN A 360 -16.41 -4.49 16.00
C ASN A 360 -15.82 -3.99 14.68
N GLN A 361 -16.34 -2.91 14.09
CA GLN A 361 -15.83 -2.34 12.84
C GLN A 361 -14.37 -1.87 12.95
N ILE A 362 -14.01 -1.16 14.03
CA ILE A 362 -12.65 -0.62 14.18
C ILE A 362 -11.64 -1.72 14.56
N SER A 363 -12.05 -2.73 15.33
CA SER A 363 -11.20 -3.89 15.63
C SER A 363 -11.01 -4.85 14.45
N SER A 364 -11.93 -4.86 13.49
CA SER A 364 -11.87 -5.71 12.27
C SER A 364 -11.38 -4.97 11.02
N CYS A 365 -11.01 -3.69 11.15
CA CYS A 365 -10.62 -2.80 10.05
C CYS A 365 -11.70 -2.65 8.94
N LEU A 366 -12.98 -2.97 9.25
CA LEU A 366 -14.12 -2.73 8.35
C LEU A 366 -14.48 -1.25 8.21
N ILE A 367 -13.98 -0.39 9.09
CA ILE A 367 -14.19 1.07 9.02
C ILE A 367 -13.64 1.63 7.70
N SER A 368 -14.52 2.12 6.84
CA SER A 368 -14.17 2.76 5.56
C SER A 368 -14.56 4.24 5.58
N ILE A 369 -13.64 5.11 5.16
CA ILE A 369 -13.94 6.51 4.86
C ILE A 369 -14.63 6.53 3.49
N VAL A 370 -15.85 7.07 3.43
CA VAL A 370 -16.60 7.27 2.18
C VAL A 370 -16.02 8.45 1.38
N PRO A 371 -16.09 8.42 0.03
CA PRO A 371 -15.78 9.59 -0.79
C PRO A 371 -16.61 10.82 -0.42
N GLU A 372 -16.07 12.00 -0.72
CA GLU A 372 -16.82 13.25 -0.64
C GLU A 372 -17.97 13.26 -1.65
N GLY A 373 -19.12 13.81 -1.25
CA GLY A 373 -20.35 13.80 -2.05
C GLY A 373 -21.04 12.43 -2.19
N PHE A 374 -20.51 11.33 -1.62
CA PHE A 374 -21.05 9.98 -1.83
C PHE A 374 -22.53 9.86 -1.45
N TYR A 375 -22.93 10.31 -0.26
CA TYR A 375 -24.34 10.25 0.15
C TYR A 375 -25.23 11.28 -0.57
N ASP A 376 -24.66 12.36 -1.10
CA ASP A 376 -25.38 13.34 -1.93
C ASP A 376 -25.74 12.70 -3.29
N ARG A 377 -24.87 11.83 -3.83
CA ARG A 377 -25.19 10.98 -5.00
C ARG A 377 -26.26 9.95 -4.70
N VAL A 378 -26.25 9.35 -3.50
CA VAL A 378 -27.30 8.41 -3.08
C VAL A 378 -28.64 9.14 -2.92
N GLU A 379 -28.65 10.36 -2.37
CA GLU A 379 -29.86 11.18 -2.25
C GLU A 379 -30.39 11.68 -3.60
N LYS A 380 -29.51 11.98 -4.57
CA LYS A 380 -29.88 12.31 -5.95
C LYS A 380 -30.34 11.10 -6.79
N GLY A 381 -30.16 9.87 -6.30
CA GLY A 381 -30.45 8.63 -7.04
C GLY A 381 -29.35 8.17 -8.00
N SER A 382 -28.25 8.93 -8.14
CA SER A 382 -27.05 8.59 -8.92
C SER A 382 -26.36 7.30 -8.45
N ILE A 383 -26.46 6.96 -7.16
CA ILE A 383 -25.93 5.72 -6.58
C ILE A 383 -27.04 5.02 -5.80
N LEU A 384 -27.53 3.89 -6.31
CA LEU A 384 -28.58 3.10 -5.67
C LEU A 384 -27.97 2.06 -4.72
N LEU A 385 -28.12 2.25 -3.41
CA LEU A 385 -27.64 1.30 -2.40
C LEU A 385 -28.64 0.15 -2.20
N LYS A 386 -28.14 -1.09 -2.21
CA LYS A 386 -28.92 -2.33 -2.07
C LYS A 386 -28.27 -3.27 -1.06
N LYS A 387 -29.09 -3.88 -0.19
CA LYS A 387 -28.63 -4.89 0.77
C LYS A 387 -28.85 -6.31 0.22
N ALA A 388 -27.89 -6.78 -0.56
CA ALA A 388 -27.86 -8.12 -1.13
C ALA A 388 -26.87 -9.04 -0.36
N PRO A 389 -27.28 -9.74 0.72
CA PRO A 389 -26.42 -10.73 1.39
C PRO A 389 -26.19 -11.99 0.53
N LYS A 390 -27.05 -12.18 -0.47
CA LYS A 390 -26.97 -13.17 -1.54
C LYS A 390 -27.49 -12.52 -2.82
N PHE A 391 -26.91 -12.91 -3.95
CA PHE A 391 -27.35 -12.50 -5.27
C PHE A 391 -26.98 -13.61 -6.28
N GLY A 392 -27.52 -13.50 -7.49
CA GLY A 392 -27.08 -14.26 -8.65
C GLY A 392 -27.23 -13.42 -9.92
N PHE A 393 -26.96 -14.02 -11.07
CA PHE A 393 -27.06 -13.37 -12.37
C PHE A 393 -28.25 -13.91 -13.17
N CYS A 394 -28.74 -13.06 -14.06
CA CYS A 394 -29.62 -13.39 -15.18
C CYS A 394 -29.05 -12.73 -16.45
N LYS A 395 -29.71 -12.87 -17.60
CA LYS A 395 -29.22 -12.34 -18.87
C LYS A 395 -29.11 -10.81 -18.86
N GLU A 396 -30.06 -10.18 -18.17
CA GLU A 396 -30.29 -8.74 -18.12
C GLU A 396 -29.52 -8.02 -17.01
N GLY A 397 -28.99 -8.74 -16.01
CA GLY A 397 -28.36 -8.14 -14.84
C GLY A 397 -28.30 -9.05 -13.60
N ILE A 398 -28.40 -8.45 -12.43
CA ILE A 398 -28.27 -9.15 -11.13
C ILE A 398 -29.64 -9.38 -10.49
N VAL A 399 -29.87 -10.59 -9.98
CA VAL A 399 -31.03 -10.97 -9.16
C VAL A 399 -30.63 -10.92 -7.68
N VAL A 400 -31.38 -10.18 -6.87
CA VAL A 400 -31.16 -10.06 -5.42
C VAL A 400 -32.23 -10.86 -4.67
N ASP A 401 -31.83 -11.66 -3.68
CA ASP A 401 -32.75 -12.42 -2.82
C ASP A 401 -33.74 -11.48 -2.11
N GLY A 402 -35.00 -11.51 -2.53
CA GLY A 402 -36.09 -10.69 -1.97
C GLY A 402 -36.64 -9.59 -2.90
N GLU A 403 -36.04 -9.36 -4.07
CA GLU A 403 -36.58 -8.46 -5.09
C GLU A 403 -37.30 -9.23 -6.21
N SER A 404 -38.42 -8.67 -6.72
CA SER A 404 -39.26 -9.31 -7.74
C SER A 404 -38.79 -9.07 -9.18
N THR A 405 -37.85 -8.13 -9.38
CA THR A 405 -37.31 -7.74 -10.68
C THR A 405 -35.78 -7.72 -10.62
N PRO A 406 -35.06 -8.21 -11.65
CA PRO A 406 -33.61 -8.06 -11.72
C PRO A 406 -33.18 -6.58 -11.78
N LEU A 407 -31.98 -6.31 -11.26
CA LEU A 407 -31.28 -5.04 -11.42
C LEU A 407 -30.59 -5.03 -12.78
N GLU A 408 -31.27 -4.46 -13.79
CA GLU A 408 -30.70 -4.30 -15.14
C GLU A 408 -29.32 -3.63 -15.09
N THR A 409 -28.32 -4.29 -15.65
CA THR A 409 -26.91 -3.92 -15.50
C THR A 409 -26.16 -4.21 -16.80
N ASP A 410 -25.27 -3.31 -17.21
CA ASP A 410 -24.42 -3.50 -18.41
C ASP A 410 -23.00 -3.96 -18.02
N LEU A 411 -22.55 -3.59 -16.82
CA LEU A 411 -21.24 -3.89 -16.25
C LEU A 411 -21.33 -4.24 -14.77
N VAL A 412 -20.71 -5.35 -14.35
CA VAL A 412 -20.57 -5.74 -12.94
C VAL A 412 -19.11 -5.68 -12.53
N ILE A 413 -18.80 -4.93 -11.47
CA ILE A 413 -17.46 -4.85 -10.88
C ILE A 413 -17.51 -5.50 -9.49
N LEU A 414 -16.86 -6.66 -9.35
CA LEU A 414 -16.74 -7.37 -8.09
C LEU A 414 -15.67 -6.69 -7.23
N ALA A 415 -16.09 -5.93 -6.21
CA ALA A 415 -15.23 -5.31 -5.22
C ALA A 415 -15.24 -6.13 -3.91
N THR A 416 -15.13 -7.45 -4.07
CA THR A 416 -15.39 -8.48 -3.05
C THR A 416 -14.16 -8.88 -2.22
N GLY A 417 -13.02 -8.21 -2.44
CA GLY A 417 -11.81 -8.32 -1.64
C GLY A 417 -10.75 -9.26 -2.24
N PHE A 418 -9.81 -9.71 -1.41
CA PHE A 418 -8.68 -10.54 -1.84
C PHE A 418 -8.46 -11.67 -0.84
N LYS A 419 -8.00 -12.82 -1.35
CA LYS A 419 -7.68 -13.99 -0.52
C LYS A 419 -6.21 -13.97 -0.13
N GLY A 420 -5.88 -13.13 0.85
CA GLY A 420 -4.50 -12.90 1.30
C GLY A 420 -3.82 -14.15 1.89
N ASP A 421 -4.58 -15.09 2.43
CA ASP A 421 -4.08 -16.32 3.04
C ASP A 421 -3.88 -17.46 2.02
N GLU A 422 -4.78 -17.66 1.04
CA GLU A 422 -4.50 -18.50 -0.14
C GLU A 422 -3.26 -17.99 -0.91
N LYS A 423 -3.14 -16.66 -1.08
CA LYS A 423 -1.97 -15.98 -1.66
C LYS A 423 -0.66 -16.25 -0.90
N LEU A 424 -0.70 -16.35 0.44
CA LEU A 424 0.45 -16.74 1.27
C LEU A 424 0.68 -18.26 1.26
N LYS A 425 -0.36 -19.07 1.05
CA LYS A 425 -0.25 -20.52 0.96
C LYS A 425 0.52 -20.94 -0.29
N ASP A 426 0.07 -20.51 -1.45
CA ASP A 426 0.53 -21.06 -2.73
C ASP A 426 1.95 -20.65 -3.12
N ILE A 427 2.54 -19.69 -2.40
CA ILE A 427 3.93 -19.26 -2.63
C ILE A 427 4.95 -20.32 -2.22
N PHE A 428 4.67 -21.25 -1.29
CA PHE A 428 5.68 -22.23 -0.85
C PHE A 428 5.75 -23.46 -1.76
N VAL A 429 6.96 -23.96 -2.03
CA VAL A 429 7.14 -25.30 -2.64
C VAL A 429 6.80 -26.40 -1.62
N SER A 430 7.30 -26.26 -0.39
CA SER A 430 7.04 -27.20 0.72
C SER A 430 5.55 -27.24 1.11
N PRO A 431 4.86 -28.40 1.02
CA PRO A 431 3.49 -28.54 1.51
C PRO A 431 3.36 -28.23 3.00
N THR A 432 4.36 -28.63 3.81
CA THR A 432 4.43 -28.33 5.24
C THR A 432 4.38 -26.82 5.49
N PHE A 433 5.14 -26.03 4.73
CA PHE A 433 5.13 -24.57 4.88
C PHE A 433 3.82 -23.94 4.37
N ARG A 434 3.15 -24.54 3.38
CA ARG A 434 1.79 -24.14 2.95
C ARG A 434 0.77 -24.28 4.09
N ASP A 435 0.81 -25.38 4.83
CA ASP A 435 -0.12 -25.63 5.92
C ASP A 435 0.24 -24.85 7.19
N TYR A 436 1.54 -24.64 7.44
CA TYR A 436 2.03 -23.77 8.51
C TYR A 436 1.60 -22.31 8.34
N ILE A 437 1.87 -21.68 7.20
CA ILE A 437 1.68 -20.22 7.05
C ILE A 437 0.22 -19.77 7.18
N VAL A 438 -0.74 -20.63 6.81
CA VAL A 438 -2.18 -20.39 6.96
C VAL A 438 -2.69 -20.83 8.32
N GLY A 439 -2.09 -21.87 8.91
CA GLY A 439 -2.58 -22.51 10.13
C GLY A 439 -3.96 -23.14 9.96
N SER A 440 -4.72 -23.19 11.05
CA SER A 440 -6.09 -23.72 11.02
C SER A 440 -7.04 -22.82 10.22
N PRO A 441 -7.98 -23.37 9.42
CA PRO A 441 -9.08 -22.58 8.84
C PRO A 441 -9.95 -21.88 9.89
N THR A 442 -9.90 -22.34 11.16
CA THR A 442 -10.64 -21.76 12.30
C THR A 442 -9.80 -20.82 13.18
N ALA A 443 -8.57 -20.45 12.80
CA ALA A 443 -7.70 -19.52 13.55
C ALA A 443 -7.22 -18.33 12.71
N SER A 444 -6.79 -17.23 13.34
CA SER A 444 -6.00 -16.21 12.64
C SER A 444 -4.63 -16.76 12.22
N LEU A 445 -3.94 -16.11 11.28
CA LEU A 445 -2.62 -16.58 10.85
C LEU A 445 -1.63 -16.54 12.04
N PRO A 446 -0.82 -17.59 12.24
CA PRO A 446 0.06 -17.71 13.39
C PRO A 446 1.36 -16.89 13.21
N LEU A 447 1.24 -15.56 13.21
CA LEU A 447 2.38 -14.64 13.04
C LEU A 447 2.76 -13.96 14.36
N TYR A 448 3.92 -14.31 14.92
CA TYR A 448 4.50 -13.60 16.05
C TYR A 448 4.79 -12.14 15.67
N ARG A 449 4.37 -11.22 16.54
CA ARG A 449 4.37 -9.76 16.29
C ARG A 449 3.71 -9.36 14.96
N GLU A 450 2.83 -10.18 14.39
CA GLU A 450 2.26 -9.96 13.05
C GLU A 450 3.32 -9.92 11.92
N CYS A 451 4.52 -10.51 12.16
CA CYS A 451 5.68 -10.41 11.26
C CYS A 451 6.36 -11.76 10.98
N ILE A 452 6.57 -12.61 11.99
CA ILE A 452 7.40 -13.83 11.90
C ILE A 452 6.55 -15.08 12.10
N HIS A 453 6.71 -16.08 11.24
CA HIS A 453 6.07 -17.37 11.45
C HIS A 453 6.93 -18.28 12.36
N PRO A 454 6.41 -18.83 13.49
CA PRO A 454 7.21 -19.55 14.47
C PRO A 454 7.97 -20.78 13.92
N ARG A 455 7.41 -21.48 12.93
CA ARG A 455 7.97 -22.70 12.32
C ARG A 455 8.58 -22.52 10.93
N ILE A 456 8.56 -21.31 10.36
CA ILE A 456 9.21 -21.04 9.06
C ILE A 456 10.36 -20.05 9.31
N PRO A 457 11.61 -20.51 9.30
CA PRO A 457 12.78 -19.68 9.53
C PRO A 457 13.06 -18.76 8.33
N GLN A 458 13.79 -17.66 8.58
CA GLN A 458 14.30 -16.73 7.54
C GLN A 458 13.21 -16.06 6.66
N LEU A 459 11.97 -16.10 7.15
CA LEU A 459 10.79 -15.50 6.54
C LEU A 459 10.26 -14.34 7.41
N ALA A 460 10.03 -13.19 6.78
CA ALA A 460 9.24 -12.11 7.37
C ALA A 460 8.06 -11.76 6.46
N VAL A 461 6.84 -11.72 7.02
CA VAL A 461 5.61 -11.33 6.32
C VAL A 461 5.25 -9.91 6.76
N ILE A 462 5.18 -8.96 5.83
CA ILE A 462 4.94 -7.54 6.14
C ILE A 462 3.69 -7.03 5.41
N GLY A 463 2.76 -6.46 6.18
CA GLY A 463 1.55 -5.85 5.63
C GLY A 463 0.44 -6.86 5.29
N PHE A 464 0.48 -8.09 5.84
CA PHE A 464 -0.67 -8.99 5.85
C PHE A 464 -1.80 -8.41 6.72
N SER A 465 -1.49 -8.06 7.97
CA SER A 465 -2.46 -7.52 8.93
C SER A 465 -2.64 -6.02 8.85
N GLU A 466 -3.89 -5.61 9.01
CA GLU A 466 -4.39 -4.24 8.82
C GLU A 466 -4.32 -3.39 10.11
N SER A 467 -4.34 -2.07 9.94
CA SER A 467 -4.34 -1.05 10.98
C SER A 467 -5.13 0.18 10.49
N VAL A 468 -5.50 1.09 11.41
CA VAL A 468 -6.19 2.34 11.04
C VAL A 468 -5.32 3.24 10.13
N SER A 469 -4.00 3.03 10.11
CA SER A 469 -3.15 3.40 8.98
C SER A 469 -1.99 2.42 8.79
N ASN A 470 -1.93 1.82 7.59
CA ASN A 470 -0.96 0.77 7.26
C ASN A 470 0.45 1.30 6.98
N LEU A 471 0.60 2.59 6.61
CA LEU A 471 1.89 3.17 6.20
C LEU A 471 2.92 3.16 7.34
N TYR A 472 2.63 3.83 8.46
CA TYR A 472 3.54 3.87 9.61
C TYR A 472 3.61 2.52 10.33
N THR A 473 2.53 1.74 10.31
CA THR A 473 2.51 0.37 10.85
C THR A 473 3.51 -0.51 10.11
N SER A 474 3.55 -0.44 8.77
CA SER A 474 4.54 -1.16 7.98
C SER A 474 5.96 -0.62 8.20
N GLU A 475 6.12 0.69 8.41
CA GLU A 475 7.44 1.26 8.73
C GLU A 475 7.99 0.75 10.06
N MET A 476 7.16 0.70 11.11
CA MET A 476 7.54 0.13 12.40
C MET A 476 7.85 -1.37 12.33
N ARG A 477 7.11 -2.14 11.52
CA ARG A 477 7.39 -3.56 11.26
C ARG A 477 8.70 -3.76 10.51
N CYS A 478 8.97 -3.00 9.45
CA CYS A 478 10.23 -3.05 8.70
C CYS A 478 11.44 -2.67 9.57
N ARG A 479 11.28 -1.67 10.46
CA ARG A 479 12.30 -1.32 11.46
C ARG A 479 12.54 -2.47 12.44
N TRP A 480 11.49 -3.01 13.05
CA TRP A 480 11.60 -4.12 14.01
C TRP A 480 12.28 -5.34 13.40
N VAL A 481 11.95 -5.73 12.16
CA VAL A 481 12.68 -6.80 11.47
C VAL A 481 14.13 -6.41 11.19
N ALA A 482 14.42 -5.17 10.74
CA ALA A 482 15.80 -4.75 10.50
C ALA A 482 16.66 -4.67 11.77
N GLU A 483 16.07 -4.36 12.94
CA GLU A 483 16.74 -4.44 14.24
C GLU A 483 16.98 -5.90 14.68
N LEU A 484 16.07 -6.83 14.34
CA LEU A 484 16.30 -8.29 14.46
C LEU A 484 17.42 -8.77 13.53
N LEU A 485 17.46 -8.28 12.27
CA LEU A 485 18.51 -8.63 11.30
C LEU A 485 19.91 -8.19 11.82
N ASP A 486 20.02 -6.96 12.33
CA ASP A 486 21.24 -6.41 12.96
C ASP A 486 21.57 -7.03 14.34
N GLY A 487 20.86 -8.09 14.74
CA GLY A 487 21.13 -8.87 15.95
C GLY A 487 20.88 -8.13 17.26
N ARG A 488 20.13 -7.01 17.25
CA ARG A 488 19.95 -6.15 18.44
C ARG A 488 19.11 -6.78 19.53
N PHE A 489 18.23 -7.70 19.14
CA PHE A 489 17.49 -8.59 20.03
C PHE A 489 17.36 -9.97 19.37
N LYS A 490 17.08 -10.99 20.17
CA LYS A 490 16.72 -12.33 19.67
C LYS A 490 15.22 -12.58 19.83
N LEU A 491 14.66 -13.42 18.97
CA LEU A 491 13.30 -13.92 19.13
C LEU A 491 13.21 -14.81 20.39
N PRO A 492 12.05 -14.86 21.07
CA PRO A 492 11.80 -15.85 22.12
C PRO A 492 11.69 -17.26 21.53
N SER A 493 11.54 -18.28 22.38
CA SER A 493 11.42 -19.67 21.90
C SER A 493 10.21 -19.84 20.97
N ILE A 494 10.28 -20.83 20.06
CA ILE A 494 9.18 -21.13 19.13
C ILE A 494 7.87 -21.37 19.91
N LYS A 495 7.96 -22.07 21.04
CA LYS A 495 6.87 -22.36 21.98
C LYS A 495 6.28 -21.13 22.69
N GLU A 496 7.00 -20.01 22.74
CA GLU A 496 6.49 -18.73 23.25
C GLU A 496 5.87 -17.90 22.12
N MET A 497 6.45 -17.94 20.91
CA MET A 497 5.87 -17.32 19.73
C MET A 497 4.51 -17.95 19.36
N GLU A 498 4.39 -19.28 19.43
CA GLU A 498 3.14 -20.02 19.26
C GLU A 498 2.07 -19.61 20.30
N LYS A 499 2.48 -19.43 21.57
CA LYS A 499 1.59 -18.94 22.64
C LYS A 499 1.17 -17.48 22.44
N ASP A 500 2.02 -16.64 21.85
CA ASP A 500 1.66 -15.25 21.50
C ASP A 500 0.61 -15.25 20.38
N ALA A 501 0.83 -16.04 19.33
CA ALA A 501 -0.14 -16.22 18.24
C ALA A 501 -1.50 -16.75 18.75
N GLU A 502 -1.51 -17.72 19.68
CA GLU A 502 -2.74 -18.18 20.37
C GLU A 502 -3.47 -17.05 21.13
N ARG A 503 -2.74 -16.12 21.75
CA ARG A 503 -3.32 -14.99 22.48
C ARG A 503 -3.89 -13.96 21.52
N TRP A 504 -3.23 -13.74 20.39
CA TRP A 504 -3.72 -12.89 19.29
C TRP A 504 -4.98 -13.47 18.65
N ASP A 505 -5.03 -14.77 18.36
CA ASP A 505 -6.23 -15.45 17.84
C ASP A 505 -7.46 -15.25 18.76
N LYS A 506 -7.26 -15.46 20.08
CA LYS A 506 -8.30 -15.26 21.10
C LYS A 506 -8.77 -13.79 21.15
N TYR A 507 -7.84 -12.84 21.05
CA TYR A 507 -8.15 -11.40 20.97
C TYR A 507 -8.92 -11.03 19.69
N MET A 508 -8.45 -11.48 18.52
CA MET A 508 -9.08 -11.20 17.22
C MET A 508 -10.50 -11.73 17.19
N LYS A 509 -10.74 -12.95 17.69
CA LYS A 509 -12.09 -13.52 17.83
C LYS A 509 -12.98 -12.75 18.81
N GLN A 510 -12.44 -12.30 19.95
CA GLN A 510 -13.19 -11.54 20.95
C GLN A 510 -13.73 -10.20 20.43
N TYR A 511 -12.96 -9.49 19.59
CA TYR A 511 -13.30 -8.14 19.15
C TYR A 511 -13.76 -8.04 17.68
N SER A 512 -13.16 -8.82 16.78
CA SER A 512 -13.45 -8.79 15.33
C SER A 512 -14.54 -9.77 14.92
N GLY A 513 -14.95 -10.69 15.80
CA GLY A 513 -16.06 -11.61 15.55
C GLY A 513 -15.77 -12.53 14.36
N GLU A 514 -16.69 -12.60 13.40
CA GLU A 514 -16.52 -13.40 12.17
C GLU A 514 -15.36 -12.93 11.28
N TYR A 515 -14.91 -11.67 11.40
CA TYR A 515 -13.87 -11.07 10.56
C TYR A 515 -12.43 -11.29 11.07
N TYR A 516 -12.23 -12.13 12.10
CA TYR A 516 -10.94 -12.38 12.75
C TYR A 516 -9.80 -12.74 11.79
N ARG A 517 -10.05 -13.47 10.69
CA ARG A 517 -9.02 -13.83 9.69
C ARG A 517 -8.40 -12.62 8.97
N ARG A 518 -9.03 -11.43 8.97
CA ARG A 518 -8.41 -10.20 8.42
C ARG A 518 -7.19 -9.72 9.21
N SER A 519 -7.03 -10.18 10.45
CA SER A 519 -5.95 -9.78 11.38
C SER A 519 -5.77 -8.25 11.44
N CYS A 520 -6.59 -7.55 12.23
CA CYS A 520 -6.53 -6.10 12.34
C CYS A 520 -6.06 -5.69 13.74
N ILE A 521 -4.97 -4.92 13.82
CA ILE A 521 -4.42 -4.41 15.09
C ILE A 521 -5.01 -3.04 15.50
N GLY A 522 -5.92 -2.48 14.71
CA GLY A 522 -6.33 -1.07 14.80
C GLY A 522 -6.76 -0.61 16.20
N ALA A 523 -7.50 -1.45 16.94
CA ALA A 523 -7.99 -1.15 18.29
C ALA A 523 -6.94 -1.34 19.42
N VAL A 524 -5.71 -1.77 19.10
CA VAL A 524 -4.57 -1.92 20.04
C VAL A 524 -3.22 -1.49 19.40
N HIS A 525 -3.26 -0.62 18.40
CA HIS A 525 -2.07 -0.26 17.60
C HIS A 525 -0.98 0.46 18.42
N VAL A 526 -1.31 1.22 19.48
CA VAL A 526 -0.30 1.84 20.36
C VAL A 526 0.39 0.75 21.17
N TRP A 527 -0.38 -0.11 21.85
CA TRP A 527 0.17 -1.23 22.63
C TRP A 527 0.93 -2.24 21.77
N TYR A 528 0.52 -2.47 20.51
CA TYR A 528 1.26 -3.28 19.54
C TYR A 528 2.63 -2.65 19.25
N ASN A 529 2.66 -1.35 18.91
CA ASN A 529 3.92 -0.64 18.67
C ASN A 529 4.77 -0.51 19.96
N ASP A 530 4.17 -0.48 21.15
CA ASP A 530 4.92 -0.59 22.41
C ASP A 530 5.68 -1.92 22.51
N GLN A 531 5.12 -3.03 22.01
CA GLN A 531 5.82 -4.31 22.02
C GLN A 531 7.04 -4.23 21.11
N LEU A 532 6.87 -3.76 19.87
CA LEU A 532 7.97 -3.58 18.93
C LEU A 532 9.06 -2.66 19.52
N CYS A 533 8.67 -1.56 20.17
CA CYS A 533 9.62 -0.69 20.87
C CYS A 533 10.39 -1.42 21.98
N LYS A 534 9.72 -2.19 22.85
CA LYS A 534 10.38 -2.95 23.93
C LYS A 534 11.36 -3.98 23.38
N ASP A 535 10.95 -4.73 22.35
CA ASP A 535 11.79 -5.73 21.70
C ASP A 535 13.07 -5.07 21.14
N MET A 536 12.95 -3.89 20.51
CA MET A 536 14.08 -3.08 20.02
C MET A 536 14.86 -2.33 21.12
N GLY A 537 14.48 -2.44 22.40
CA GLY A 537 15.08 -1.67 23.51
C GLY A 537 14.75 -0.17 23.52
N TRP A 538 13.79 0.28 22.71
CA TRP A 538 13.36 1.68 22.59
C TRP A 538 12.35 2.04 23.69
N ASN A 539 12.33 3.31 24.10
CA ASN A 539 11.26 3.82 24.94
C ASN A 539 9.90 3.76 24.20
N PRO A 540 8.91 2.97 24.70
CA PRO A 540 7.58 2.91 24.10
C PRO A 540 6.77 4.18 24.37
N LYS A 541 7.13 4.97 25.39
CA LYS A 541 6.47 6.25 25.69
C LYS A 541 7.04 7.35 24.79
N ARG A 542 6.18 7.97 23.99
CA ARG A 542 6.59 8.84 22.89
C ARG A 542 6.25 10.32 23.13
N LYS A 543 5.31 10.61 24.04
CA LYS A 543 4.81 11.97 24.29
C LYS A 543 5.37 12.53 25.60
N LYS A 544 5.44 13.85 25.71
CA LYS A 544 6.05 14.53 26.85
C LYS A 544 5.03 14.75 27.98
N GLY A 545 5.11 13.91 29.01
CA GLY A 545 4.29 14.02 30.22
C GLY A 545 3.05 13.11 30.21
N PHE A 546 2.49 12.86 31.40
CA PHE A 546 1.49 11.82 31.63
C PHE A 546 0.16 12.03 30.88
N ILE A 547 -0.34 13.26 30.82
CA ILE A 547 -1.64 13.57 30.20
C ILE A 547 -1.57 13.45 28.66
N PRO A 548 -0.60 14.07 27.95
CA PRO A 548 -0.36 13.80 26.52
C PRO A 548 -0.22 12.31 26.21
N GLU A 549 0.66 11.62 26.93
CA GLU A 549 0.96 10.19 26.76
C GLU A 549 -0.31 9.31 26.86
N LEU A 550 -1.29 9.70 27.68
CA LEU A 550 -2.52 8.95 27.92
C LEU A 550 -3.67 9.29 26.94
N PHE A 551 -3.85 10.57 26.59
CA PHE A 551 -5.07 11.06 25.89
C PHE A 551 -4.84 11.64 24.49
N GLU A 552 -3.62 12.07 24.12
CA GLU A 552 -3.37 12.52 22.74
C GLU A 552 -3.34 11.32 21.77
N PRO A 553 -3.81 11.50 20.52
CA PRO A 553 -3.70 10.46 19.51
C PRO A 553 -2.24 10.16 19.16
N TYR A 554 -1.95 8.89 18.90
CA TYR A 554 -0.68 8.44 18.34
C TYR A 554 -0.74 8.47 16.82
N GLY A 555 0.37 8.88 16.21
CA GLY A 555 0.51 8.93 14.77
C GLY A 555 1.94 8.66 14.30
N PRO A 556 2.21 8.75 12.99
CA PRO A 556 3.52 8.44 12.42
C PRO A 556 4.67 9.22 13.05
N MET A 557 4.42 10.49 13.40
CA MET A 557 5.42 11.41 13.95
C MET A 557 5.93 11.00 15.34
N ASP A 558 5.09 10.37 16.17
CA ASP A 558 5.50 9.89 17.50
C ASP A 558 6.61 8.83 17.39
N TYR A 559 6.63 8.07 16.29
CA TYR A 559 7.59 7.00 16.02
C TYR A 559 8.73 7.43 15.08
N CYS A 560 8.84 8.71 14.71
CA CYS A 560 10.00 9.19 13.98
C CYS A 560 11.27 9.08 14.87
N PRO A 561 12.46 8.77 14.31
CA PRO A 561 13.72 8.96 15.03
C PRO A 561 13.93 10.45 15.32
N SER A 562 14.44 10.75 16.51
CA SER A 562 14.81 12.10 16.97
C SER A 562 16.27 12.41 16.69
#